data_AF-A0A5B7ZXZ8-F1
#
_entry.id   AF-A0A5B7ZXZ8-F1
#
_cell.length_a   1.000
_cell.length_b   1.000
_cell.length_c   1.000
_cell.angle_alpha   90.00
_cell.angle_beta   90.00
_cell.angle_gamma   90.00
#
_symmetry.space_group_name_H-M   'P 1'
#
loop_
_entity.id
_entity.type
_entity.pdbx_description
1 polymer ?
#
loop_
_entity_poly.entity_id
_entity_poly.type
_entity_poly.pdbx_seq_one_letter_code
_entity_poly.pdbx_strand_id
1 'polypeptide(L)'
;MKKLLFATAPFSSRLADVAWLLFRLHLGLSIAIGAGWSKLINLSTAQESAKLASGATALSPPDWFVQQVANLGFTYPSPYFWAWLATWGEFVGGLLVAVGLLTRWGGLQLAIQFLLIAFLWYDAPEPILGMYYQQLLFWAFVLVTTVGGGRYSLDNWLQHRSLAPAAIKVTAPQIALLALMVIGATGNALAQRAGATTSVAEFNKLLRNDWTGTLTYLDYRTQKPVTLPTTLSATQTAPRQLTLAFTYRESATRSVLGQDTLVFSADGREITWSSKLRVVAKTTSTPQGLHLVLEGPGRDDNKPCTIRKTIDLSEQHWSVVKEVKYQDGLQYFVRNRYQFEH
;
A
#
# COMPACT_ATOMS: atom_id res chain seq x y z
N MET A 1 -2.49 -33.36 -25.03
CA MET A 1 -2.49 -32.00 -24.43
C MET A 1 -3.03 -31.96 -22.99
N LYS A 2 -4.09 -32.69 -22.60
CA LYS A 2 -4.60 -32.74 -21.20
C LYS A 2 -3.53 -33.01 -20.13
N LYS A 3 -2.54 -33.86 -20.43
CA LYS A 3 -1.44 -34.17 -19.49
C LYS A 3 -0.57 -32.95 -19.17
N LEU A 4 -0.33 -32.03 -20.11
CA LEU A 4 0.53 -30.86 -19.84
C LEU A 4 -0.17 -29.79 -19.02
N LEU A 5 -1.48 -29.60 -19.25
CA LEU A 5 -2.27 -28.52 -18.64
C LEU A 5 -2.57 -28.76 -17.15
N PHE A 6 -2.73 -30.03 -16.76
CA PHE A 6 -3.12 -30.41 -15.40
C PHE A 6 -2.06 -31.24 -14.67
N ALA A 7 -0.91 -31.53 -15.30
CA ALA A 7 0.12 -32.43 -14.75
C ALA A 7 0.51 -32.02 -13.34
N THR A 8 0.16 -32.88 -12.40
CA THR A 8 0.52 -32.76 -11.00
C THR A 8 0.82 -34.14 -10.48
N ALA A 9 1.87 -34.24 -9.64
CA ALA A 9 2.24 -35.48 -8.99
C ALA A 9 2.10 -35.27 -7.48
N PRO A 10 1.50 -36.23 -6.75
CA PRO A 10 1.54 -36.20 -5.30
C PRO A 10 2.97 -36.36 -4.80
N PHE A 11 3.29 -35.74 -3.67
CA PHE A 11 4.59 -35.94 -3.02
C PHE A 11 4.68 -37.33 -2.37
N SER A 12 5.90 -37.74 -2.05
CA SER A 12 6.18 -39.02 -1.38
C SER A 12 5.55 -39.10 0.02
N SER A 13 5.37 -37.97 0.71
CA SER A 13 4.78 -37.91 2.05
C SER A 13 3.52 -37.04 2.10
N ARG A 14 2.57 -37.43 2.95
CA ARG A 14 1.34 -36.65 3.21
C ARG A 14 1.64 -35.29 3.84
N LEU A 15 2.69 -35.21 4.66
CA LEU A 15 3.13 -33.96 5.27
C LEU A 15 3.60 -32.96 4.21
N ALA A 16 4.39 -33.42 3.23
CA ALA A 16 4.82 -32.57 2.11
C ALA A 16 3.63 -32.07 1.27
N ASP A 17 2.63 -32.94 1.02
CA ASP A 17 1.41 -32.51 0.33
C ASP A 17 0.63 -31.43 1.11
N VAL A 18 0.53 -31.57 2.44
CA VAL A 18 -0.14 -30.57 3.29
C VAL A 18 0.64 -29.26 3.33
N ALA A 19 1.96 -29.32 3.51
CA ALA A 19 2.82 -28.14 3.50
C ALA A 19 2.72 -27.40 2.15
N TRP A 20 2.71 -28.14 1.04
CA TRP A 20 2.54 -27.56 -0.29
C TRP A 20 1.16 -26.94 -0.50
N LEU A 21 0.10 -27.57 0.00
CA LEU A 21 -1.25 -26.98 0.00
C LEU A 21 -1.27 -25.66 0.76
N LEU A 22 -0.75 -25.62 1.99
CA LEU A 22 -0.74 -24.42 2.82
C LEU A 22 0.08 -23.30 2.17
N PHE A 23 1.24 -23.63 1.62
CA PHE A 23 2.07 -22.69 0.86
C PHE A 23 1.31 -22.08 -0.32
N ARG A 24 0.74 -22.91 -1.21
CA ARG A 24 -0.02 -22.43 -2.37
C ARG A 24 -1.26 -21.63 -1.97
N LEU A 25 -2.00 -22.09 -0.97
CA LEU A 25 -3.19 -21.43 -0.46
C LEU A 25 -2.84 -20.03 0.05
N HIS A 26 -1.81 -19.93 0.90
CA HIS A 26 -1.37 -18.66 1.44
C HIS A 26 -0.84 -17.74 0.33
N LEU A 27 0.06 -18.22 -0.53
CA LEU A 27 0.65 -17.44 -1.61
C LEU A 27 -0.42 -16.92 -2.59
N GLY A 28 -1.30 -17.81 -3.06
CA GLY A 28 -2.36 -17.49 -4.00
C GLY A 28 -3.39 -16.52 -3.42
N LEU A 29 -3.87 -16.75 -2.19
CA LEU A 29 -4.80 -15.83 -1.53
C LEU A 29 -4.16 -14.48 -1.21
N SER A 30 -2.88 -14.46 -0.84
CA SER A 30 -2.16 -13.21 -0.56
C SER A 30 -2.08 -12.32 -1.78
N ILE A 31 -1.80 -12.88 -2.97
CA ILE A 31 -1.79 -12.10 -4.22
C ILE A 31 -3.20 -11.78 -4.70
N ALA A 32 -4.12 -12.74 -4.63
CA ALA A 32 -5.50 -12.50 -5.03
C ALA A 32 -6.09 -11.35 -4.22
N ILE A 33 -5.92 -11.32 -2.89
CA ILE A 33 -6.50 -10.30 -2.03
C ILE A 33 -5.64 -9.03 -2.01
N GLY A 34 -4.34 -9.18 -1.77
CA GLY A 34 -3.43 -8.08 -1.52
C GLY A 34 -3.06 -7.28 -2.77
N ALA A 35 -2.96 -7.93 -3.93
CA ALA A 35 -2.63 -7.27 -5.19
C ALA A 35 -3.84 -7.14 -6.13
N GLY A 36 -4.54 -8.24 -6.41
CA GLY A 36 -5.63 -8.25 -7.38
C GLY A 36 -6.88 -7.53 -6.88
N TRP A 37 -7.46 -8.02 -5.78
CA TRP A 37 -8.69 -7.51 -5.19
C TRP A 37 -8.51 -6.07 -4.74
N SER A 38 -7.40 -5.74 -4.07
CA SER A 38 -7.11 -4.35 -3.68
C SER A 38 -7.10 -3.38 -4.87
N LYS A 39 -6.71 -3.81 -6.07
CA LYS A 39 -6.82 -3.01 -7.30
C LYS A 39 -8.24 -2.98 -7.88
N LEU A 40 -9.02 -4.04 -7.71
CA LEU A 40 -10.43 -4.09 -8.14
C LEU A 40 -11.38 -3.29 -7.22
N ILE A 41 -11.10 -3.25 -5.91
CA ILE A 41 -11.97 -2.64 -4.89
C ILE A 41 -11.44 -1.35 -4.28
N ASN A 42 -10.30 -0.82 -4.73
CA ASN A 42 -9.92 0.57 -4.43
C ASN A 42 -10.81 1.58 -5.18
N LEU A 43 -12.14 1.38 -5.04
CA LEU A 43 -13.27 2.23 -5.35
C LEU A 43 -13.27 3.46 -4.43
N SER A 44 -12.40 4.43 -4.70
CA SER A 44 -12.33 5.66 -3.87
C SER A 44 -12.29 6.95 -4.68
N THR A 45 -12.97 6.99 -5.83
CA THR A 45 -13.26 8.23 -6.56
C THR A 45 -14.76 8.39 -6.84
N ALA A 46 -15.24 9.64 -6.84
CA ALA A 46 -16.63 10.00 -7.16
C ALA A 46 -17.01 9.74 -8.64
N GLN A 47 -16.02 9.54 -9.51
CA GLN A 47 -16.25 9.04 -10.88
C GLN A 47 -16.57 7.55 -10.90
N GLU A 48 -16.10 6.76 -9.93
CA GLU A 48 -16.39 5.33 -9.85
C GLU A 48 -17.75 5.02 -9.19
N SER A 49 -18.26 5.91 -8.32
CA SER A 49 -19.66 5.86 -7.90
C SER A 49 -20.63 6.21 -9.04
N ALA A 50 -20.22 7.08 -9.97
CA ALA A 50 -20.95 7.32 -11.22
C ALA A 50 -20.86 6.11 -12.19
N LYS A 51 -19.73 5.40 -12.21
CA LYS A 51 -19.57 4.13 -12.95
C LYS A 51 -20.47 3.01 -12.39
N LEU A 52 -20.61 2.94 -11.06
CA LEU A 52 -21.55 2.06 -10.36
C LEU A 52 -23.02 2.41 -10.67
N ALA A 53 -23.32 3.70 -10.80
CA ALA A 53 -24.64 4.19 -11.21
C ALA A 53 -24.95 3.98 -12.71
N SER A 54 -23.92 3.83 -13.56
CA SER A 54 -24.05 3.62 -15.01
C SER A 54 -24.05 2.15 -15.46
N GLY A 55 -23.85 1.21 -14.54
CA GLY A 55 -23.96 -0.24 -14.80
C GLY A 55 -22.81 -0.90 -15.57
N ALA A 56 -21.79 -0.16 -16.04
CA ALA A 56 -20.82 -0.70 -17.01
C ALA A 56 -19.35 -0.84 -16.55
N THR A 57 -18.92 -0.37 -15.37
CA THR A 57 -17.46 -0.17 -15.11
C THR A 57 -16.99 -0.32 -13.66
N ALA A 58 -17.60 -1.22 -12.86
CA ALA A 58 -17.17 -1.49 -11.48
C ALA A 58 -15.93 -2.41 -11.34
N LEU A 59 -15.34 -2.85 -12.46
CA LEU A 59 -14.29 -3.88 -12.52
C LEU A 59 -13.10 -3.46 -13.40
N SER A 60 -12.75 -2.18 -13.37
CA SER A 60 -11.62 -1.61 -14.14
C SER A 60 -10.42 -1.35 -13.23
N PRO A 61 -9.17 -1.43 -13.75
CA PRO A 61 -7.99 -1.08 -12.98
C PRO A 61 -7.96 0.40 -12.62
N PRO A 62 -7.28 0.75 -11.52
CA PRO A 62 -7.11 2.14 -11.14
C PRO A 62 -6.13 2.86 -12.07
N ASP A 63 -6.38 4.14 -12.35
CA ASP A 63 -5.60 4.91 -13.33
C ASP A 63 -4.10 5.01 -12.99
N TRP A 64 -3.71 5.00 -11.72
CA TRP A 64 -2.30 4.98 -11.32
C TRP A 64 -1.59 3.72 -11.84
N PHE A 65 -2.30 2.59 -11.87
CA PHE A 65 -1.76 1.32 -12.34
C PHE A 65 -1.68 1.32 -13.86
N VAL A 66 -2.68 1.92 -14.52
CA VAL A 66 -2.66 2.16 -15.97
C VAL A 66 -1.46 3.03 -16.36
N GLN A 67 -1.17 4.10 -15.61
CA GLN A 67 -0.01 4.95 -15.82
C GLN A 67 1.30 4.19 -15.58
N GLN A 68 1.39 3.38 -14.54
CA GLN A 68 2.55 2.53 -14.27
C GLN A 68 2.83 1.58 -15.44
N VAL A 69 1.79 0.92 -15.95
CA VAL A 69 1.86 0.02 -17.10
C VAL A 69 2.27 0.79 -18.37
N ALA A 70 1.75 2.01 -18.58
CA ALA A 70 2.17 2.86 -19.69
C ALA A 70 3.65 3.24 -19.62
N ASN A 71 4.15 3.61 -18.43
CA ASN A 71 5.55 3.97 -18.21
C ASN A 71 6.52 2.81 -18.45
N LEU A 72 6.04 1.57 -18.26
CA LEU A 72 6.76 0.35 -18.62
C LEU A 72 6.79 0.07 -20.13
N GLY A 73 6.15 0.90 -20.95
CA GLY A 73 6.12 0.78 -22.40
C GLY A 73 4.94 -0.05 -22.95
N PHE A 74 4.05 -0.56 -22.09
CA PHE A 74 2.86 -1.31 -22.50
C PHE A 74 1.75 -0.39 -23.02
N THR A 75 2.01 0.24 -24.16
CA THR A 75 1.13 1.26 -24.76
C THR A 75 0.20 0.72 -25.84
N TYR A 76 0.55 -0.39 -26.50
CA TYR A 76 -0.27 -1.05 -27.52
C TYR A 76 -0.75 -2.43 -27.02
N PRO A 77 -2.06 -2.78 -27.09
CA PRO A 77 -3.16 -2.05 -27.73
C PRO A 77 -3.71 -0.86 -26.91
N SER A 78 -3.56 -0.88 -25.58
CA SER A 78 -3.68 0.29 -24.71
C SER A 78 -3.11 -0.04 -23.32
N PRO A 79 -2.65 0.95 -22.53
CA PRO A 79 -2.27 0.72 -21.15
C PRO A 79 -3.42 0.19 -20.28
N TYR A 80 -4.65 0.62 -20.56
CA TYR A 80 -5.85 0.14 -19.86
C TYR A 80 -6.07 -1.36 -20.06
N PHE A 81 -5.88 -1.86 -21.28
CA PHE A 81 -6.00 -3.29 -21.57
C PHE A 81 -4.98 -4.11 -20.77
N TRP A 82 -3.72 -3.67 -20.76
CA TRP A 82 -2.65 -4.36 -20.03
C TRP A 82 -2.81 -4.30 -18.52
N ALA A 83 -3.20 -3.14 -17.99
CA ALA A 83 -3.54 -3.01 -16.58
C ALA A 83 -4.73 -3.91 -16.21
N TRP A 84 -5.73 -4.03 -17.08
CA TRP A 84 -6.90 -4.88 -16.85
C TRP A 84 -6.51 -6.35 -16.81
N LEU A 85 -5.74 -6.81 -17.79
CA LEU A 85 -5.19 -8.16 -17.78
C LEU A 85 -4.32 -8.41 -16.55
N ALA A 86 -3.53 -7.43 -16.13
CA ALA A 86 -2.64 -7.60 -14.98
C ALA A 86 -3.42 -7.69 -13.67
N THR A 87 -4.40 -6.81 -13.43
CA THR A 87 -5.24 -6.84 -12.23
C THR A 87 -6.06 -8.13 -12.15
N TRP A 88 -6.68 -8.55 -13.25
CA TRP A 88 -7.43 -9.81 -13.29
C TRP A 88 -6.52 -11.03 -13.22
N GLY A 89 -5.33 -10.96 -13.79
CA GLY A 89 -4.29 -11.97 -13.65
C GLY A 89 -3.87 -12.17 -12.20
N GLU A 90 -3.61 -11.09 -11.47
CA GLU A 90 -3.29 -11.16 -10.03
C GLU A 90 -4.45 -11.75 -9.21
N PHE A 91 -5.67 -11.31 -9.49
CA PHE A 91 -6.85 -11.78 -8.76
C PHE A 91 -7.19 -13.24 -9.08
N VAL A 92 -7.53 -13.53 -10.33
CA VAL A 92 -7.96 -14.87 -10.77
C VAL A 92 -6.79 -15.84 -10.75
N GLY A 93 -5.59 -15.43 -11.21
CA GLY A 93 -4.40 -16.26 -11.14
C GLY A 93 -4.05 -16.65 -9.70
N GLY A 94 -4.16 -15.71 -8.75
CA GLY A 94 -3.96 -15.99 -7.33
C GLY A 94 -4.98 -17.01 -6.79
N LEU A 95 -6.27 -16.85 -7.11
CA LEU A 95 -7.31 -17.81 -6.73
C LEU A 95 -7.10 -19.19 -7.35
N LEU A 96 -6.72 -19.24 -8.63
CA LEU A 96 -6.41 -20.47 -9.36
C LEU A 96 -5.25 -21.22 -8.70
N VAL A 97 -4.16 -20.53 -8.33
CA VAL A 97 -3.03 -21.12 -7.59
C VAL A 97 -3.45 -21.63 -6.21
N ALA A 98 -4.26 -20.85 -5.49
CA ALA A 98 -4.73 -21.18 -4.14
C ALA A 98 -5.54 -22.49 -4.13
N VAL A 99 -6.56 -22.61 -4.98
CA VAL A 99 -7.38 -23.82 -5.09
C VAL A 99 -6.67 -24.96 -5.85
N GLY A 100 -5.59 -24.63 -6.56
CA GLY A 100 -4.84 -25.55 -7.38
C GLY A 100 -5.59 -25.96 -8.64
N LEU A 101 -6.18 -25.00 -9.37
CA LEU A 101 -6.81 -25.19 -10.67
C LEU A 101 -5.99 -24.46 -11.74
N LEU A 102 -5.63 -25.11 -12.84
CA LEU A 102 -4.69 -24.60 -13.83
C LEU A 102 -3.41 -24.05 -13.17
N THR A 103 -2.92 -24.73 -12.14
CA THR A 103 -1.92 -24.23 -11.19
C THR A 103 -0.66 -23.76 -11.89
N ARG A 104 -0.20 -24.51 -12.89
CA ARG A 104 1.00 -24.18 -13.67
C ARG A 104 0.83 -22.91 -14.49
N TRP A 105 -0.36 -22.69 -15.06
CA TRP A 105 -0.66 -21.50 -15.84
C TRP A 105 -0.86 -20.28 -14.96
N GLY A 106 -1.58 -20.42 -13.83
CA GLY A 106 -1.70 -19.36 -12.84
C GLY A 106 -0.34 -18.96 -12.28
N GLY A 107 0.50 -19.94 -11.94
CA GLY A 107 1.88 -19.70 -11.52
C GLY A 107 2.71 -18.99 -12.58
N LEU A 108 2.66 -19.44 -13.85
CA LEU A 108 3.46 -18.84 -14.93
C LEU A 108 3.05 -17.39 -15.20
N GLN A 109 1.74 -17.15 -15.27
CA GLN A 109 1.20 -15.82 -15.52
C GLN A 109 1.61 -14.84 -14.40
N LEU A 110 1.48 -15.25 -13.13
CA LEU A 110 1.92 -14.45 -11.98
C LEU A 110 3.44 -14.26 -11.97
N ALA A 111 4.22 -15.30 -12.29
CA ALA A 111 5.68 -15.21 -12.39
C ALA A 111 6.09 -14.15 -13.42
N ILE A 112 5.44 -14.10 -14.58
CA ILE A 112 5.72 -13.06 -15.59
C ILE A 112 5.44 -11.66 -15.02
N GLN A 113 4.34 -11.45 -14.30
CA GLN A 113 4.05 -10.13 -13.70
C GLN A 113 5.11 -9.71 -12.69
N PHE A 114 5.48 -10.60 -11.78
CA PHE A 114 6.49 -10.30 -10.77
C PHE A 114 7.89 -10.20 -11.36
N LEU A 115 8.19 -10.85 -12.48
CA LEU A 115 9.41 -10.63 -13.26
C LEU A 115 9.47 -9.18 -13.77
N LEU A 116 8.41 -8.71 -14.44
CA LEU A 116 8.36 -7.35 -14.99
C LEU A 116 8.52 -6.31 -13.87
N ILE A 117 7.84 -6.49 -12.75
CA ILE A 117 7.88 -5.55 -11.63
C ILE A 117 9.25 -5.61 -10.93
N ALA A 118 9.78 -6.80 -10.64
CA ALA A 118 11.00 -6.93 -9.86
C ALA A 118 12.29 -6.54 -10.62
N PHE A 119 12.29 -6.66 -11.95
CA PHE A 119 13.51 -6.51 -12.76
C PHE A 119 13.45 -5.42 -13.84
N LEU A 120 12.27 -5.02 -14.33
CA LEU A 120 12.17 -4.05 -15.41
C LEU A 120 11.61 -2.68 -14.98
N TRP A 121 10.92 -2.62 -13.83
CA TRP A 121 10.35 -1.36 -13.35
C TRP A 121 11.28 -0.55 -12.44
N TYR A 122 12.27 -1.18 -11.83
CA TYR A 122 13.04 -0.57 -10.75
C TYR A 122 14.23 0.24 -11.26
N ASP A 123 14.40 1.47 -10.78
CA ASP A 123 15.46 2.40 -11.20
C ASP A 123 16.87 1.99 -10.73
N ALA A 124 17.01 1.01 -9.83
CA ALA A 124 18.30 0.48 -9.35
C ALA A 124 18.28 -1.05 -9.15
N PRO A 125 18.16 -1.86 -10.23
CA PRO A 125 17.93 -3.29 -10.13
C PRO A 125 19.14 -4.02 -9.55
N GLU A 126 19.19 -4.14 -8.22
CA GLU A 126 20.07 -5.11 -7.57
C GLU A 126 19.47 -6.51 -7.70
N PRO A 127 20.12 -7.46 -8.40
CA PRO A 127 19.50 -8.73 -8.79
C PRO A 127 19.11 -9.66 -7.63
N ILE A 128 19.61 -9.38 -6.41
CA ILE A 128 19.49 -10.27 -5.24
C ILE A 128 18.80 -9.57 -4.06
N LEU A 129 19.06 -8.28 -3.83
CA LEU A 129 18.55 -7.54 -2.67
C LEU A 129 17.58 -6.41 -3.05
N GLY A 130 17.56 -5.98 -4.32
CA GLY A 130 16.63 -4.97 -4.82
C GLY A 130 15.22 -5.53 -4.94
N MET A 131 14.21 -4.83 -4.43
CA MET A 131 12.81 -5.30 -4.44
C MET A 131 12.62 -6.72 -3.90
N TYR A 132 13.25 -7.02 -2.74
CA TYR A 132 13.30 -8.36 -2.14
C TYR A 132 11.95 -9.07 -2.10
N TYR A 133 10.86 -8.34 -1.83
CA TYR A 133 9.52 -8.91 -1.74
C TYR A 133 8.98 -9.38 -3.10
N GLN A 134 9.15 -8.57 -4.15
CA GLN A 134 8.71 -8.91 -5.50
C GLN A 134 9.57 -10.01 -6.12
N GLN A 135 10.88 -10.03 -5.83
CA GLN A 135 11.77 -11.12 -6.25
C GLN A 135 11.42 -12.44 -5.55
N LEU A 136 11.11 -12.40 -4.24
CA LEU A 136 10.65 -13.58 -3.51
C LEU A 136 9.36 -14.14 -4.10
N LEU A 137 8.39 -13.27 -4.41
CA LEU A 137 7.14 -13.67 -5.05
C LEU A 137 7.37 -14.25 -6.45
N PHE A 138 8.24 -13.63 -7.25
CA PHE A 138 8.65 -14.17 -8.55
C PHE A 138 9.15 -15.62 -8.43
N TRP A 139 10.11 -15.88 -7.54
CA TRP A 139 10.65 -17.23 -7.35
C TRP A 139 9.64 -18.20 -6.75
N ALA A 140 8.76 -17.74 -5.87
CA ALA A 140 7.65 -18.54 -5.35
C ALA A 140 6.71 -19.00 -6.49
N PHE A 141 6.40 -18.13 -7.45
CA PHE A 141 5.57 -18.48 -8.60
C PHE A 141 6.29 -19.33 -9.64
N VAL A 142 7.60 -19.17 -9.81
CA VAL A 142 8.44 -20.11 -10.59
C VAL A 142 8.37 -21.52 -9.97
N LEU A 143 8.45 -21.62 -8.64
CA LEU A 143 8.30 -22.90 -7.94
C LEU A 143 6.90 -23.50 -8.16
N VAL A 144 5.83 -22.71 -8.04
CA VAL A 144 4.45 -23.17 -8.32
C VAL A 144 4.30 -23.64 -9.77
N THR A 145 4.91 -22.94 -10.72
CA THR A 145 4.88 -23.28 -12.16
C THR A 145 5.54 -24.62 -12.45
N THR A 146 6.68 -24.88 -11.80
CA THR A 146 7.49 -26.08 -12.01
C THR A 146 6.91 -27.30 -11.28
N VAL A 147 6.45 -27.12 -10.04
CA VAL A 147 5.88 -28.18 -9.19
C VAL A 147 4.44 -28.52 -9.57
N GLY A 148 3.58 -27.52 -9.80
CA GLY A 148 2.15 -27.68 -10.02
C GLY A 148 1.32 -27.78 -8.74
N GLY A 149 0.12 -28.37 -8.83
CA GLY A 149 -0.88 -28.35 -7.73
C GLY A 149 -0.62 -29.29 -6.55
N GLY A 150 0.15 -30.36 -6.71
CA GLY A 150 0.26 -31.45 -5.72
C GLY A 150 -1.06 -32.22 -5.48
N ARG A 151 -1.08 -33.11 -4.48
CA ARG A 151 -2.21 -34.02 -4.22
C ARG A 151 -3.54 -33.32 -3.90
N TYR A 152 -3.50 -32.23 -3.13
CA TYR A 152 -4.68 -31.47 -2.70
C TYR A 152 -4.94 -30.26 -3.62
N SER A 153 -5.02 -30.53 -4.92
CA SER A 153 -5.35 -29.53 -5.94
C SER A 153 -6.55 -29.98 -6.74
N LEU A 154 -7.33 -29.02 -7.25
CA LEU A 154 -8.40 -29.31 -8.20
C LEU A 154 -7.84 -29.93 -9.49
N ASP A 155 -6.63 -29.58 -9.91
CA ASP A 155 -5.93 -30.21 -11.03
C ASP A 155 -5.78 -31.72 -10.82
N ASN A 156 -5.29 -32.14 -9.65
CA ASN A 156 -5.12 -33.55 -9.31
C ASN A 156 -6.46 -34.28 -9.26
N TRP A 157 -7.47 -33.63 -8.66
CA TRP A 157 -8.82 -34.17 -8.60
C TRP A 157 -9.45 -34.33 -9.99
N LEU A 158 -9.27 -33.36 -10.90
CA LEU A 158 -9.74 -33.44 -12.29
C LEU A 158 -9.01 -34.53 -13.08
N GLN A 159 -7.73 -34.77 -12.81
CA GLN A 159 -6.95 -35.84 -13.47
C GLN A 159 -7.35 -37.24 -13.02
N HIS A 160 -7.76 -37.39 -11.75
CA HIS A 160 -8.12 -38.68 -11.17
C HIS A 160 -9.63 -38.90 -11.04
N ARG A 161 -10.46 -38.04 -11.65
CA ARG A 161 -11.89 -38.29 -11.81
C ARG A 161 -12.12 -39.46 -12.76
N SER A 162 -12.29 -40.67 -12.22
CA SER A 162 -13.23 -41.62 -12.80
C SER A 162 -14.64 -41.03 -12.62
N LEU A 163 -15.48 -41.13 -13.64
CA LEU A 163 -16.85 -40.61 -13.64
C LEU A 163 -17.72 -41.37 -12.62
N ALA A 164 -17.65 -41.00 -11.35
CA ALA A 164 -18.66 -41.31 -10.35
C ALA A 164 -18.69 -40.17 -9.32
N PRO A 165 -19.84 -39.53 -9.04
CA PRO A 165 -19.93 -38.50 -8.03
C PRO A 165 -19.90 -39.17 -6.65
N ALA A 166 -18.72 -39.26 -6.04
CA ALA A 166 -18.65 -39.50 -4.61
C ALA A 166 -19.10 -38.23 -3.90
N ALA A 167 -20.30 -38.25 -3.32
CA ALA A 167 -20.80 -37.18 -2.46
C ALA A 167 -19.81 -36.96 -1.32
N ILE A 168 -19.12 -35.81 -1.34
CA ILE A 168 -18.25 -35.41 -0.23
C ILE A 168 -19.17 -35.07 0.94
N LYS A 169 -19.29 -35.97 1.91
CA LYS A 169 -19.94 -35.69 3.20
C LYS A 169 -19.00 -34.84 4.03
N VAL A 170 -19.10 -33.51 3.89
CA VAL A 170 -18.42 -32.58 4.79
C VAL A 170 -19.12 -32.63 6.14
N THR A 171 -18.38 -32.91 7.21
CA THR A 171 -18.95 -32.94 8.57
C THR A 171 -18.85 -31.55 9.20
N ALA A 172 -19.79 -31.22 10.09
CA ALA A 172 -19.80 -29.95 10.85
C ALA A 172 -18.43 -29.54 11.46
N PRO A 173 -17.62 -30.44 12.04
CA PRO A 173 -16.29 -30.07 12.56
C PRO A 173 -15.29 -29.67 11.47
N GLN A 174 -15.40 -30.18 10.24
CA GLN A 174 -14.54 -29.78 9.12
C GLN A 174 -14.89 -28.37 8.62
N ILE A 175 -16.18 -28.01 8.62
CA ILE A 175 -16.65 -26.65 8.33
C ILE A 175 -16.16 -25.68 9.40
N ALA A 176 -16.24 -26.07 10.68
CA ALA A 176 -15.78 -25.24 11.79
C ALA A 176 -14.26 -25.00 11.75
N LEU A 177 -13.46 -26.00 11.36
CA LEU A 177 -12.01 -25.86 11.24
C LEU A 177 -11.60 -24.96 10.05
N LEU A 178 -12.28 -25.09 8.90
CA LEU A 178 -12.11 -24.18 7.76
C LEU A 178 -12.53 -22.75 8.11
N ALA A 179 -13.64 -22.59 8.83
CA ALA A 179 -14.10 -21.29 9.32
C ALA A 179 -13.10 -20.67 10.31
N LEU A 180 -12.54 -21.46 11.24
CA LEU A 180 -11.51 -20.99 12.18
C LEU A 180 -10.21 -20.57 11.46
N MET A 181 -9.79 -21.29 10.42
CA MET A 181 -8.61 -20.92 9.63
C MET A 181 -8.83 -19.64 8.82
N VAL A 182 -10.02 -19.41 8.28
CA VAL A 182 -10.40 -18.15 7.61
C VAL A 182 -10.50 -17.00 8.62
N ILE A 183 -11.07 -17.23 9.80
CA ILE A 183 -11.17 -16.22 10.86
C ILE A 183 -9.78 -15.87 11.41
N GLY A 184 -8.90 -16.85 11.62
CA GLY A 184 -7.52 -16.65 12.05
C GLY A 184 -6.66 -15.87 11.06
N ALA A 185 -6.92 -15.99 9.75
CA ALA A 185 -6.23 -15.21 8.71
C ALA A 185 -6.76 -13.77 8.56
N THR A 186 -7.95 -13.46 9.08
CA THR A 186 -8.56 -12.11 9.04
C THR A 186 -8.43 -11.33 10.35
N GLY A 187 -7.97 -11.97 11.44
CA GLY A 187 -7.91 -11.38 12.78
C GLY A 187 -7.06 -10.10 12.90
N ASN A 188 -6.10 -9.90 11.99
CA ASN A 188 -5.27 -8.69 11.98
C ASN A 188 -5.97 -7.47 11.34
N ALA A 189 -7.10 -7.63 10.65
CA ALA A 189 -7.79 -6.52 9.99
C ALA A 189 -8.79 -5.76 10.91
N LEU A 190 -9.18 -6.35 12.04
CA LEU A 190 -10.17 -5.75 12.95
C LEU A 190 -9.56 -5.12 14.21
N ALA A 191 -8.25 -5.27 14.44
CA ALA A 191 -7.58 -4.76 15.64
C ALA A 191 -7.16 -3.27 15.56
N GLN A 192 -7.46 -2.56 14.47
CA GLN A 192 -7.07 -1.15 14.30
C GLN A 192 -8.26 -0.25 13.96
N ARG A 193 -9.25 -0.17 14.87
CA ARG A 193 -10.33 0.84 14.80
C ARG A 193 -10.70 1.48 16.14
N ALA A 194 -9.79 1.50 17.12
CA ALA A 194 -9.80 2.62 18.06
C ALA A 194 -9.17 3.80 17.33
N GLY A 195 -9.96 4.83 17.00
CA GLY A 195 -9.44 6.00 16.27
C GLY A 195 -8.23 6.59 16.98
N ALA A 196 -7.09 6.66 16.28
CA ALA A 196 -5.86 7.18 16.84
C ALA A 196 -6.04 8.61 17.35
N THR A 197 -5.46 8.92 18.51
CA THR A 197 -5.53 10.25 19.14
C THR A 197 -4.13 10.80 19.38
N THR A 198 -4.01 12.12 19.46
CA THR A 198 -2.74 12.80 19.75
C THR A 198 -2.95 14.05 20.62
N SER A 199 -1.88 14.51 21.25
CA SER A 199 -1.89 15.68 22.16
C SER A 199 -0.58 16.45 22.08
N VAL A 200 -0.58 17.68 22.60
CA VAL A 200 0.64 18.53 22.66
C VAL A 200 1.80 17.84 23.38
N ALA A 201 1.52 17.04 24.41
CA ALA A 201 2.55 16.37 25.21
C ALA A 201 3.46 15.45 24.37
N GLU A 202 2.95 14.92 23.26
CA GLU A 202 3.73 14.07 22.35
C GLU A 202 4.74 14.85 21.52
N PHE A 203 4.56 16.17 21.43
CA PHE A 203 5.43 17.11 20.74
C PHE A 203 6.40 17.83 21.69
N ASN A 204 6.47 17.43 22.96
CA ASN A 204 7.37 18.06 23.96
C ASN A 204 8.85 18.10 23.54
N LYS A 205 9.28 17.18 22.66
CA LYS A 205 10.66 17.17 22.14
C LYS A 205 10.95 18.37 21.23
N LEU A 206 9.95 18.88 20.51
CA LEU A 206 10.09 20.10 19.73
C LEU A 206 10.32 21.33 20.61
N LEU A 207 9.77 21.35 21.82
CA LEU A 207 9.85 22.49 22.74
C LEU A 207 11.22 22.65 23.41
N ARG A 208 12.07 21.61 23.38
CA ARG A 208 13.31 21.57 24.16
C ARG A 208 14.53 22.11 23.43
N ASN A 209 14.48 22.14 22.10
CA ASN A 209 15.65 22.39 21.27
C ASN A 209 15.30 23.37 20.15
N ASP A 210 16.31 24.12 19.72
CA ASP A 210 16.28 24.79 18.44
C ASP A 210 16.72 23.80 17.36
N TRP A 211 15.98 23.77 16.26
CA TRP A 211 16.15 22.78 15.20
C TRP A 211 16.73 23.43 13.96
N THR A 212 17.63 22.73 13.29
CA THR A 212 18.25 23.17 12.04
C THR A 212 18.04 22.12 10.96
N GLY A 213 17.85 22.57 9.72
CA GLY A 213 17.53 21.63 8.65
C GLY A 213 17.10 22.34 7.38
N THR A 214 16.12 21.76 6.69
CA THR A 214 15.67 22.26 5.38
C THR A 214 14.17 22.19 5.19
N LEU A 215 13.69 23.10 4.34
CA LEU A 215 12.41 23.01 3.67
C LEU A 215 12.68 22.73 2.18
N THR A 216 12.17 21.63 1.66
CA THR A 216 12.08 21.38 0.22
C THR A 216 10.64 21.53 -0.24
N TYR A 217 10.36 22.40 -1.21
CA TYR A 217 9.00 22.64 -1.72
C TYR A 217 8.96 22.64 -3.25
N LEU A 218 7.81 22.27 -3.82
CA LEU A 218 7.59 22.34 -5.26
C LEU A 218 7.33 23.80 -5.71
N ASP A 219 8.15 24.35 -6.59
CA ASP A 219 7.86 25.65 -7.21
C ASP A 219 6.92 25.46 -8.42
N TYR A 220 5.73 26.07 -8.37
CA TYR A 220 4.75 25.95 -9.44
C TYR A 220 5.12 26.68 -10.73
N ARG A 221 6.03 27.65 -10.68
CA ARG A 221 6.48 28.36 -11.89
C ARG A 221 7.43 27.50 -12.70
N THR A 222 8.35 26.82 -12.02
CA THR A 222 9.40 26.01 -12.66
C THR A 222 9.09 24.51 -12.66
N GLN A 223 8.08 24.08 -11.89
CA GLN A 223 7.72 22.68 -11.63
C GLN A 223 8.88 21.85 -11.08
N LYS A 224 9.82 22.50 -10.36
CA LYS A 224 11.00 21.86 -9.78
C LYS A 224 11.00 22.01 -8.25
N PRO A 225 11.57 21.03 -7.53
CA PRO A 225 11.79 21.18 -6.10
C PRO A 225 12.85 22.26 -5.83
N VAL A 226 12.59 23.10 -4.84
CA VAL A 226 13.52 24.11 -4.31
C VAL A 226 13.75 23.80 -2.84
N THR A 227 15.02 23.79 -2.42
CA THR A 227 15.42 23.51 -1.04
C THR A 227 16.02 24.74 -0.40
N LEU A 228 15.51 25.12 0.78
CA LEU A 228 15.98 26.25 1.57
C LEU A 228 16.52 25.76 2.92
N PRO A 229 17.72 26.18 3.34
CA PRO A 229 18.15 26.05 4.73
C PRO A 229 17.13 26.73 5.64
N THR A 230 16.69 26.01 6.66
CA THR A 230 15.59 26.41 7.53
C THR A 230 15.95 26.13 8.99
N THR A 231 15.65 27.08 9.87
CA THR A 231 15.63 26.82 11.31
C THR A 231 14.21 26.81 11.83
N LEU A 232 13.98 26.09 12.92
CA LEU A 232 12.71 25.97 13.61
C LEU A 232 12.91 26.14 15.11
N SER A 233 12.03 26.91 15.74
CA SER A 233 11.76 26.81 17.18
C SER A 233 10.28 26.57 17.43
N ALA A 234 9.95 25.89 18.53
CA ALA A 234 8.57 25.61 18.91
C ALA A 234 8.26 26.14 20.31
N THR A 235 7.06 26.70 20.47
CA THR A 235 6.58 27.23 21.75
C THR A 235 5.15 26.78 22.01
N GLN A 236 4.86 26.38 23.25
CA GLN A 236 3.50 26.06 23.66
C GLN A 236 2.83 27.35 24.17
N THR A 237 1.91 27.88 23.38
CA THR A 237 1.23 29.16 23.69
C THR A 237 -0.05 28.98 24.51
N ALA A 238 -0.62 27.77 24.53
CA ALA A 238 -1.77 27.40 25.36
C ALA A 238 -1.78 25.88 25.62
N PRO A 239 -2.60 25.36 26.56
CA PRO A 239 -2.61 23.92 26.90
C PRO A 239 -2.79 22.96 25.72
N ARG A 240 -3.51 23.39 24.66
CA ARG A 240 -3.77 22.60 23.44
C ARG A 240 -3.25 23.28 22.18
N GLN A 241 -2.25 24.15 22.30
CA GLN A 241 -1.75 24.94 21.19
C GLN A 241 -0.22 24.96 21.16
N LEU A 242 0.33 24.61 20.00
CA LEU A 242 1.75 24.63 19.71
C LEU A 242 2.00 25.59 18.54
N THR A 243 2.92 26.54 18.72
CA THR A 243 3.34 27.46 17.67
C THR A 243 4.74 27.09 17.19
N LEU A 244 4.89 26.93 15.88
CA LEU A 244 6.13 26.62 15.18
C LEU A 244 6.58 27.89 14.47
N ALA A 245 7.77 28.38 14.80
CA ALA A 245 8.38 29.53 14.15
C ALA A 245 9.51 29.05 13.24
N PHE A 246 9.44 29.39 11.97
CA PHE A 246 10.40 29.01 10.95
C PHE A 246 11.18 30.23 10.47
N THR A 247 12.47 30.05 10.20
CA THR A 247 13.28 31.02 9.45
C THR A 247 13.83 30.35 8.20
N TYR A 248 13.36 30.77 7.03
CA TYR A 248 13.80 30.27 5.73
C TYR A 248 14.88 31.18 5.15
N ARG A 249 16.04 30.63 4.81
CA ARG A 249 17.15 31.40 4.23
C ARG A 249 17.12 31.32 2.70
N GLU A 250 16.76 32.41 2.03
CA GLU A 250 16.72 32.50 0.56
C GLU A 250 18.09 32.87 -0.04
N SER A 251 18.90 33.64 0.70
CA SER A 251 20.27 33.99 0.29
C SER A 251 21.17 34.28 1.51
N ALA A 252 22.42 34.65 1.27
CA ALA A 252 23.33 35.03 2.34
C ALA A 252 22.79 36.18 3.22
N THR A 253 22.01 37.10 2.63
CA THR A 253 21.55 38.35 3.24
C THR A 253 20.03 38.44 3.39
N ARG A 254 19.27 37.46 2.91
CA ARG A 254 17.81 37.47 2.89
C ARG A 254 17.22 36.22 3.53
N SER A 255 16.37 36.44 4.53
CA SER A 255 15.59 35.40 5.20
C SER A 255 14.12 35.81 5.29
N VAL A 256 13.24 34.81 5.28
CA VAL A 256 11.79 34.97 5.43
C VAL A 256 11.37 34.24 6.70
N LEU A 257 10.54 34.89 7.51
CA LEU A 257 9.96 34.29 8.71
C LEU A 257 8.60 33.65 8.36
N GLY A 258 8.38 32.44 8.86
CA GLY A 258 7.10 31.75 8.80
C GLY A 258 6.63 31.37 10.19
N GLN A 259 5.32 31.31 10.38
CA GLN A 259 4.74 30.83 11.62
C GLN A 259 3.55 29.93 11.33
N ASP A 260 3.54 28.76 11.94
CA ASP A 260 2.41 27.84 11.94
C ASP A 260 1.92 27.62 13.36
N THR A 261 0.61 27.48 13.51
CA THR A 261 -0.02 27.17 14.80
C THR A 261 -0.85 25.91 14.68
N LEU A 262 -0.57 24.95 15.57
CA LEU A 262 -1.25 23.67 15.70
C LEU A 262 -2.17 23.76 16.91
N VAL A 263 -3.48 23.55 16.69
CA VAL A 263 -4.49 23.50 17.75
C VAL A 263 -5.07 22.10 17.84
N PHE A 264 -4.93 21.46 19.00
CA PHE A 264 -5.35 20.09 19.25
C PHE A 264 -6.80 20.06 19.78
N SER A 265 -7.64 19.20 19.20
CA SER A 265 -9.00 18.99 19.69
C SER A 265 -9.01 18.37 21.08
N ALA A 266 -10.08 18.59 21.86
CA ALA A 266 -10.18 18.07 23.22
C ALA A 266 -10.19 16.53 23.27
N ASP A 267 -10.73 15.88 22.24
CA ASP A 267 -10.75 14.42 22.07
C ASP A 267 -9.47 13.85 21.43
N GLY A 268 -8.52 14.73 21.05
CA GLY A 268 -7.26 14.37 20.42
C GLY A 268 -7.37 13.78 19.00
N ARG A 269 -8.55 13.79 18.38
CA ARG A 269 -8.79 13.19 17.05
C ARG A 269 -8.49 14.14 15.89
N GLU A 270 -8.36 15.43 16.15
CA GLU A 270 -8.18 16.46 15.14
C GLU A 270 -7.10 17.46 15.56
N ILE A 271 -6.31 17.91 14.58
CA ILE A 271 -5.38 19.03 14.69
C ILE A 271 -5.79 20.07 13.65
N THR A 272 -5.97 21.32 14.08
CA THR A 272 -6.07 22.44 13.16
C THR A 272 -4.67 22.99 12.91
N TRP A 273 -4.17 22.83 11.69
CA TRP A 273 -2.86 23.32 11.23
C TRP A 273 -2.98 23.86 9.81
N SER A 274 -3.23 25.17 9.68
CA SER A 274 -3.73 25.86 8.46
C SER A 274 -5.08 25.35 7.92
N SER A 275 -5.47 24.13 8.29
CA SER A 275 -6.70 23.44 7.92
C SER A 275 -7.04 22.42 8.99
N LYS A 276 -8.27 21.92 9.00
CA LYS A 276 -8.74 20.95 9.97
C LYS A 276 -8.36 19.53 9.53
N LEU A 277 -7.41 18.89 10.21
CA LEU A 277 -6.86 17.58 9.87
C LEU A 277 -7.24 16.55 10.93
N ARG A 278 -7.69 15.37 10.50
CA ARG A 278 -7.98 14.22 11.36
C ARG A 278 -6.74 13.36 11.54
N VAL A 279 -6.59 12.77 12.72
CA VAL A 279 -5.58 11.74 12.96
C VAL A 279 -6.05 10.44 12.29
N VAL A 280 -5.34 10.00 11.25
CA VAL A 280 -5.68 8.80 10.49
C VAL A 280 -4.83 7.60 10.88
N ALA A 281 -3.59 7.82 11.30
CA ALA A 281 -2.71 6.78 11.82
C ALA A 281 -1.75 7.36 12.85
N LYS A 282 -1.39 6.54 13.83
CA LYS A 282 -0.38 6.85 14.83
C LYS A 282 0.34 5.58 15.26
N THR A 283 1.66 5.66 15.31
CA THR A 283 2.52 4.63 15.88
C THR A 283 3.49 5.30 16.83
N THR A 284 3.65 4.74 18.02
CA THR A 284 4.66 5.17 18.98
C THR A 284 5.50 3.97 19.33
N SER A 285 6.79 4.01 19.01
CA SER A 285 7.73 2.95 19.37
C SER A 285 8.98 3.58 19.97
N THR A 286 9.40 3.09 21.13
CA THR A 286 10.75 3.34 21.64
C THR A 286 11.68 2.33 20.96
N PRO A 287 12.77 2.73 20.26
CA PRO A 287 13.42 4.06 20.24
C PRO A 287 13.04 4.99 19.07
N GLN A 288 12.19 4.57 18.14
CA GLN A 288 11.95 5.25 16.85
C GLN A 288 11.14 6.55 16.94
N GLY A 289 10.41 6.79 18.03
CA GLY A 289 9.67 8.02 18.29
C GLY A 289 8.19 7.96 17.91
N LEU A 290 7.62 9.12 17.58
CA LEU A 290 6.23 9.29 17.15
C LEU A 290 6.18 9.32 15.61
N HIS A 291 5.38 8.42 15.03
CA HIS A 291 4.94 8.50 13.65
C HIS A 291 3.45 8.84 13.63
N LEU A 292 3.06 9.93 12.97
CA LEU A 292 1.70 10.45 12.96
C LEU A 292 1.28 10.85 11.55
N VAL A 293 0.15 10.34 11.09
CA VAL A 293 -0.45 10.70 9.80
C VAL A 293 -1.74 11.45 10.05
N LEU A 294 -1.83 12.65 9.45
CA LEU A 294 -2.98 13.54 9.52
C LEU A 294 -3.56 13.72 8.11
N GLU A 295 -4.89 13.76 7.98
CA GLU A 295 -5.55 14.00 6.68
C GLU A 295 -6.79 14.90 6.83
N GLY A 296 -6.99 15.82 5.90
CA GLY A 296 -8.17 16.70 5.91
C GLY A 296 -8.28 17.59 4.68
N PRO A 297 -9.40 18.32 4.53
CA PRO A 297 -9.60 19.24 3.41
C PRO A 297 -8.70 20.47 3.54
N GLY A 298 -8.28 21.04 2.41
CA GLY A 298 -7.52 22.27 2.36
C GLY A 298 -7.51 22.91 0.98
N ARG A 299 -6.61 23.86 0.78
CA ARG A 299 -6.33 24.49 -0.51
C ARG A 299 -4.83 24.52 -0.77
N ASP A 300 -4.46 24.27 -2.03
CA ASP A 300 -3.10 24.42 -2.54
C ASP A 300 -3.18 24.97 -3.97
N ASP A 301 -2.26 25.84 -4.38
CA ASP A 301 -2.30 26.52 -5.69
C ASP A 301 -3.69 27.11 -6.07
N ASN A 302 -4.37 27.71 -5.08
CA ASN A 302 -5.76 28.20 -5.18
C ASN A 302 -6.83 27.16 -5.55
N LYS A 303 -6.50 25.87 -5.54
CA LYS A 303 -7.41 24.76 -5.83
C LYS A 303 -7.79 24.01 -4.55
N PRO A 304 -9.04 23.56 -4.42
CA PRO A 304 -9.43 22.68 -3.32
C PRO A 304 -8.70 21.33 -3.43
N CYS A 305 -8.25 20.82 -2.29
CA CYS A 305 -7.49 19.58 -2.22
C CYS A 305 -7.72 18.85 -0.89
N THR A 306 -7.35 17.58 -0.84
CA THR A 306 -7.06 16.88 0.41
C THR A 306 -5.58 17.05 0.73
N ILE A 307 -5.29 17.44 1.97
CA ILE A 307 -3.95 17.58 2.50
C ILE A 307 -3.69 16.37 3.39
N ARG A 308 -2.56 15.71 3.18
CA ARG A 308 -1.99 14.73 4.10
C ARG A 308 -0.71 15.29 4.69
N LYS A 309 -0.55 15.14 6.01
CA LYS A 309 0.70 15.44 6.70
C LYS A 309 1.19 14.21 7.43
N THR A 310 2.38 13.75 7.06
CA THR A 310 3.08 12.67 7.75
C THR A 310 4.18 13.29 8.59
N ILE A 311 4.18 12.99 9.88
CA ILE A 311 5.09 13.54 10.88
C ILE A 311 5.88 12.39 11.48
N ASP A 312 7.20 12.54 11.49
CA ASP A 312 8.11 11.67 12.20
C ASP A 312 8.88 12.51 13.22
N LEU A 313 8.81 12.14 14.50
CA LEU A 313 9.45 12.86 15.59
C LEU A 313 10.19 11.89 16.52
N SER A 314 11.51 11.98 16.55
CA SER A 314 12.39 11.22 17.44
C SER A 314 13.13 12.15 18.42
N GLU A 315 14.13 11.63 19.14
CA GLU A 315 14.98 12.44 20.03
C GLU A 315 15.86 13.42 19.28
N GLN A 316 16.27 13.15 18.04
CA GLN A 316 17.22 14.00 17.30
C GLN A 316 16.72 14.38 15.91
N HIS A 317 15.59 13.82 15.48
CA HIS A 317 15.06 14.03 14.15
C HIS A 317 13.60 14.47 14.20
N TRP A 318 13.26 15.45 13.37
CA TRP A 318 11.89 15.82 13.09
C TRP A 318 11.69 16.01 11.60
N SER A 319 10.65 15.39 11.05
CA SER A 319 10.25 15.62 9.67
C SER A 319 8.74 15.76 9.53
N VAL A 320 8.36 16.54 8.52
CA VAL A 320 6.97 16.72 8.12
C VAL A 320 6.89 16.71 6.61
N VAL A 321 6.16 15.75 6.06
CA VAL A 321 5.83 15.69 4.64
C VAL A 321 4.41 16.17 4.45
N LYS A 322 4.23 17.29 3.75
CA LYS A 322 2.93 17.75 3.25
C LYS A 322 2.73 17.17 1.86
N GLU A 323 1.71 16.35 1.72
CA GLU A 323 1.25 15.86 0.42
C GLU A 323 -0.11 16.48 0.09
N VAL A 324 -0.33 16.72 -1.20
CA VAL A 324 -1.56 17.33 -1.72
C VAL A 324 -2.15 16.39 -2.75
N LYS A 325 -3.47 16.20 -2.66
CA LYS A 325 -4.27 15.55 -3.69
C LYS A 325 -5.39 16.51 -4.09
N TYR A 326 -5.30 17.10 -5.29
CA TYR A 326 -6.36 17.97 -5.82
C TYR A 326 -7.67 17.21 -5.96
N GLN A 327 -8.82 17.91 -5.92
CA GLN A 327 -10.12 17.27 -6.14
C GLN A 327 -10.19 16.51 -7.48
N ASP A 328 -9.55 17.05 -8.51
CA ASP A 328 -9.44 16.43 -9.85
C ASP A 328 -8.17 15.56 -10.01
N GLY A 329 -7.33 15.49 -8.98
CA GLY A 329 -6.06 14.76 -8.97
C GLY A 329 -6.19 13.38 -8.33
N LEU A 330 -5.61 12.37 -8.98
CA LEU A 330 -5.77 10.97 -8.57
C LEU A 330 -4.72 10.49 -7.57
N GLN A 331 -3.64 11.25 -7.38
CA GLN A 331 -2.54 10.90 -6.48
C GLN A 331 -2.21 12.06 -5.55
N TYR A 332 -1.70 11.67 -4.37
CA TYR A 332 -0.94 12.59 -3.55
C TYR A 332 0.40 12.87 -4.23
N PHE A 333 0.78 14.14 -4.31
CA PHE A 333 2.14 14.54 -4.63
C PHE A 333 2.72 15.34 -3.47
N VAL A 334 4.03 15.25 -3.29
CA VAL A 334 4.73 15.98 -2.22
C VAL A 334 4.75 17.45 -2.55
N ARG A 335 4.12 18.26 -1.69
CA ARG A 335 4.11 19.72 -1.82
C ARG A 335 5.32 20.32 -1.10
N ASN A 336 5.50 19.92 0.16
CA ASN A 336 6.56 20.39 1.04
C ASN A 336 7.12 19.21 1.83
N ARG A 337 8.43 19.22 2.06
CA ARG A 337 9.14 18.32 2.97
C ARG A 337 10.00 19.16 3.89
N TYR A 338 9.74 19.04 5.18
CA TYR A 338 10.55 19.57 6.25
C TYR A 338 11.40 18.45 6.82
N GLN A 339 12.69 18.70 7.02
CA GLN A 339 13.62 17.77 7.66
C GLN A 339 14.54 18.55 8.59
N PHE A 340 14.59 18.15 9.85
CA PHE A 340 15.29 18.86 10.91
C PHE A 340 16.03 17.92 11.84
N GLU A 341 17.14 18.42 12.36
CA GLU A 341 17.98 17.79 13.37
C GLU A 341 18.37 18.84 14.43
N HIS A 342 18.77 18.41 15.62
CA HIS A 342 19.28 19.28 16.68
C HIS A 342 20.44 18.66 17.47
#